data_AF-A0A3B3URF5-F1
#
_entry.id   AF-A0A3B3URF5-F1
#
_cell.length_a   1.000
_cell.length_b   1.000
_cell.length_c   1.000
_cell.angle_alpha   90.00
_cell.angle_beta   90.00
_cell.angle_gamma   90.00
#
_symmetry.space_group_name_H-M   'P 1'
#
loop_
_entity.id
_entity.type
_entity.pdbx_description
1 polymer ?
#
loop_
_entity_poly.entity_id
_entity_poly.type
_entity_poly.pdbx_seq_one_letter_code
_entity_poly.pdbx_strand_id
1 'polypeptide(L)'
;RGRVVPCLQASLRPFSRSSAMAKSKFEYVRSFETDDTCLRNCYIVVRLDGRNFHKFAEQHQFAKPNDDRALGLMSRSARSVMEELEDITIAYGQSDDFIFVFKRTTTWFKRRASKLMTHVASQFSSSYVFYWKEFFGEQPLLYPPGFDGRVVLYPTNHNLRDYLSWRQADCHINNLYNTVFWTLIQKGGLTTTQAEDRLKGTLASDKNEILFSEFDINYNNESAVHRKGTTLIWEKRNETVSKRIKRPNEEEQQVPVTRSRRKVEAYYCDIIGDQFWEEHPDVLEDDT
;
A
#
# COMPACT_ATOMS: atom_id res chain seq x y z
N ARG A 1 -76.42 -9.36 63.92
CA ARG A 1 -75.74 -8.21 63.30
C ARG A 1 -74.35 -8.11 63.93
N GLY A 2 -73.20 -8.36 63.32
CA GLY A 2 -72.78 -8.82 62.01
C GLY A 2 -71.25 -8.78 62.10
N ARG A 3 -70.57 -9.93 62.11
CA ARG A 3 -69.11 -10.03 62.19
C ARG A 3 -68.52 -9.45 60.91
N VAL A 4 -67.66 -8.44 61.03
CA VAL A 4 -66.87 -7.88 59.92
C VAL A 4 -65.66 -8.78 59.72
N VAL A 5 -65.60 -9.46 58.58
CA VAL A 5 -64.43 -10.20 58.09
C VAL A 5 -63.58 -9.22 57.29
N PRO A 6 -62.28 -9.03 57.56
CA PRO A 6 -61.43 -8.19 56.74
C PRO A 6 -61.11 -8.87 55.41
N CYS A 7 -61.21 -8.09 54.35
CA CYS A 7 -60.90 -8.42 52.96
C CYS A 7 -59.42 -8.85 52.80
N LEU A 8 -59.20 -9.98 52.13
CA LEU A 8 -57.89 -10.41 51.64
C LEU A 8 -57.37 -9.40 50.60
N GLN A 9 -56.47 -8.49 51.02
CA GLN A 9 -55.63 -7.75 50.09
C GLN A 9 -54.51 -8.66 49.60
N ALA A 10 -54.70 -9.25 48.42
CA ALA A 10 -53.61 -9.89 47.69
C ALA A 10 -52.56 -8.83 47.34
N SER A 11 -51.33 -8.99 47.86
CA SER A 11 -50.22 -8.10 47.55
C SER A 11 -49.87 -8.21 46.06
N LEU A 12 -50.16 -7.17 45.29
CA LEU A 12 -49.54 -6.98 43.98
C LEU A 12 -48.06 -6.68 44.22
N ARG A 13 -47.20 -7.69 44.06
CA ARG A 13 -45.75 -7.48 43.99
C ARG A 13 -45.49 -6.57 42.79
N PRO A 14 -44.75 -5.45 42.95
CA PRO A 14 -44.32 -4.69 41.80
C PRO A 14 -43.36 -5.57 41.01
N PHE A 15 -43.72 -5.87 39.76
CA PHE A 15 -42.75 -6.40 38.80
C PHE A 15 -41.63 -5.36 38.69
N SER A 16 -40.51 -5.63 39.35
CA SER A 16 -39.25 -4.96 39.07
C SER A 16 -38.90 -5.27 37.61
N ARG A 17 -39.25 -4.35 36.72
CA ARG A 17 -38.63 -4.29 35.39
C ARG A 17 -37.19 -3.84 35.61
N SER A 18 -36.33 -4.80 35.96
CA SER A 18 -34.90 -4.69 35.72
C SER A 18 -34.71 -4.47 34.22
N SER A 19 -34.61 -3.21 33.80
CA SER A 19 -34.17 -2.80 32.48
C SER A 19 -32.65 -3.02 32.34
N ALA A 20 -32.16 -4.20 32.72
CA ALA A 20 -30.82 -4.63 32.37
C ALA A 20 -30.86 -5.04 30.90
N MET A 21 -30.51 -4.10 30.01
CA MET A 21 -30.35 -4.34 28.58
C MET A 21 -29.53 -5.63 28.39
N ALA A 22 -30.04 -6.62 27.65
CA ALA A 22 -29.45 -7.96 27.58
C ALA A 22 -27.95 -7.98 27.18
N LYS A 23 -27.46 -6.93 26.50
CA LYS A 23 -26.06 -6.76 26.11
C LYS A 23 -25.15 -6.23 27.24
N SER A 24 -25.68 -5.52 28.25
CA SER A 24 -24.85 -4.89 29.28
C SER A 24 -24.11 -5.90 30.15
N LYS A 25 -24.66 -7.11 30.33
CA LYS A 25 -23.99 -8.24 31.01
C LYS A 25 -22.65 -8.61 30.38
N PHE A 26 -22.49 -8.41 29.08
CA PHE A 26 -21.29 -8.78 28.33
C PHE A 26 -20.44 -7.59 27.93
N GLU A 27 -20.85 -6.34 28.23
CA GLU A 27 -20.16 -5.14 27.76
C GLU A 27 -18.73 -5.00 28.32
N TYR A 28 -18.46 -5.58 29.49
CA TYR A 28 -17.14 -5.58 30.11
C TYR A 28 -16.05 -6.16 29.19
N VAL A 29 -16.38 -7.04 28.23
CA VAL A 29 -15.37 -7.60 27.30
C VAL A 29 -14.72 -6.53 26.42
N ARG A 30 -15.38 -5.37 26.21
CA ARG A 30 -14.82 -4.25 25.46
C ARG A 30 -13.64 -3.59 26.16
N SER A 31 -13.50 -3.73 27.48
CA SER A 31 -12.37 -3.14 28.22
C SER A 31 -11.06 -3.90 27.98
N PHE A 32 -11.08 -5.07 27.34
CA PHE A 32 -9.89 -5.79 26.91
C PHE A 32 -9.33 -5.30 25.57
N GLU A 33 -10.08 -4.46 24.83
CA GLU A 33 -9.53 -3.80 23.65
C GLU A 33 -8.40 -2.85 24.08
N THR A 34 -7.23 -3.01 23.47
CA THR A 34 -6.06 -2.16 23.75
C THR A 34 -6.11 -0.92 22.85
N ASP A 35 -5.83 0.24 23.43
CA ASP A 35 -5.65 1.48 22.66
C ASP A 35 -4.29 1.45 21.96
N ASP A 36 -4.32 1.64 20.65
CA ASP A 36 -3.18 1.52 19.74
C ASP A 36 -2.97 2.80 18.92
N THR A 37 -3.30 3.95 19.53
CA THR A 37 -3.12 5.26 18.91
C THR A 37 -1.64 5.58 18.70
N CYS A 38 -1.28 5.87 17.46
CA CYS A 38 0.07 6.26 17.06
C CYS A 38 0.45 7.63 17.65
N LEU A 39 1.72 7.78 18.04
CA LEU A 39 2.28 9.03 18.55
C LEU A 39 1.98 10.19 17.58
N ARG A 40 1.59 11.35 18.12
CA ARG A 40 1.29 12.56 17.34
C ARG A 40 2.58 13.13 16.72
N ASN A 41 2.41 13.98 15.69
CA ASN A 41 3.51 14.65 14.99
C ASN A 41 4.58 13.68 14.43
N CYS A 42 4.20 12.43 14.20
CA CYS A 42 5.03 11.42 13.56
C CYS A 42 4.33 10.95 12.28
N TYR A 43 5.13 10.71 11.24
CA TYR A 43 4.67 10.01 10.06
C TYR A 43 4.23 8.61 10.46
N ILE A 44 3.13 8.15 9.90
CA ILE A 44 2.68 6.78 10.10
C ILE A 44 2.92 6.05 8.79
N VAL A 45 3.83 5.08 8.83
CA VAL A 45 4.17 4.26 7.67
C VAL A 45 3.51 2.91 7.81
N VAL A 46 2.68 2.56 6.84
CA VAL A 46 2.12 1.21 6.70
C VAL A 46 2.88 0.51 5.58
N ARG A 47 3.59 -0.57 5.91
CA ARG A 47 4.31 -1.41 4.95
C ARG A 47 3.54 -2.71 4.77
N LEU A 48 3.26 -3.08 3.51
CA LEU A 48 2.63 -4.33 3.12
C LEU A 48 3.65 -5.24 2.41
N ASP A 49 3.65 -6.53 2.73
CA ASP A 49 4.56 -7.52 2.17
C ASP A 49 3.78 -8.77 1.72
N GLY A 50 4.03 -9.24 0.50
CA GLY A 50 3.35 -10.40 -0.10
C GLY A 50 3.58 -11.69 0.68
N ARG A 51 2.53 -12.26 1.29
CA ARG A 51 2.68 -13.48 2.10
C ARG A 51 3.00 -14.69 1.21
N ASN A 52 4.19 -15.27 1.42
CA ASN A 52 4.69 -16.41 0.65
C ASN A 52 4.70 -16.15 -0.87
N PHE A 53 5.06 -14.92 -1.27
CA PHE A 53 4.97 -14.50 -2.66
C PHE A 53 5.95 -15.23 -3.59
N HIS A 54 7.01 -15.84 -3.07
CA HIS A 54 7.86 -16.73 -3.85
C HIS A 54 7.07 -17.90 -4.46
N LYS A 55 6.27 -18.59 -3.62
CA LYS A 55 5.37 -19.67 -4.07
C LYS A 55 4.26 -19.13 -4.98
N PHE A 56 3.72 -17.96 -4.66
CA PHE A 56 2.71 -17.31 -5.50
C PHE A 56 3.22 -17.04 -6.91
N ALA A 57 4.42 -16.46 -7.02
CA ALA A 57 5.08 -16.14 -8.28
C ALA A 57 5.40 -17.41 -9.10
N GLU A 58 5.83 -18.48 -8.44
CA GLU A 58 6.07 -19.78 -9.11
C GLU A 58 4.78 -20.38 -9.67
N GLN A 59 3.72 -20.47 -8.86
CA GLN A 59 2.45 -21.06 -9.27
C GLN A 59 1.73 -20.24 -10.35
N HIS A 60 1.95 -18.92 -10.36
CA HIS A 60 1.44 -18.02 -11.40
C HIS A 60 2.49 -17.69 -12.47
N GLN A 61 3.58 -18.47 -12.58
CA GLN A 61 4.53 -18.39 -13.68
C GLN A 61 5.02 -16.97 -13.98
N PHE A 62 5.40 -16.24 -12.93
CA PHE A 62 5.94 -14.90 -13.09
C PHE A 62 7.25 -14.94 -13.86
N ALA A 63 7.43 -13.99 -14.78
CA ALA A 63 8.69 -13.79 -15.45
C ALA A 63 9.81 -13.49 -14.45
N LYS A 64 11.02 -13.94 -14.78
CA LYS A 64 12.23 -13.76 -13.98
C LYS A 64 13.29 -13.02 -14.82
N PRO A 65 14.02 -12.05 -14.25
CA PRO A 65 14.02 -11.66 -12.84
C PRO A 65 12.79 -10.86 -12.38
N ASN A 66 12.13 -10.14 -13.29
CA ASN A 66 11.00 -9.26 -13.00
C ASN A 66 9.81 -9.56 -13.92
N ASP A 67 8.59 -9.37 -13.43
CA ASP A 67 7.35 -9.49 -14.20
C ASP A 67 6.59 -8.15 -14.18
N ASP A 68 6.54 -7.49 -15.34
CA ASP A 68 5.88 -6.18 -15.47
C ASP A 68 4.38 -6.24 -15.19
N ARG A 69 3.72 -7.39 -15.41
CA ARG A 69 2.30 -7.58 -15.10
C ARG A 69 2.10 -7.53 -13.59
N ALA A 70 2.97 -8.22 -12.85
CA ALA A 70 2.93 -8.24 -11.39
C ALA A 70 3.23 -6.87 -10.78
N LEU A 71 4.29 -6.21 -11.24
CA LEU A 71 4.67 -4.87 -10.76
C LEU A 71 3.62 -3.82 -11.11
N GLY A 72 3.02 -3.93 -12.30
CA GLY A 72 1.89 -3.12 -12.74
C GLY A 72 0.66 -3.31 -11.84
N LEU A 73 0.31 -4.56 -11.52
CA LEU A 73 -0.81 -4.88 -10.63
C LEU A 73 -0.59 -4.37 -9.20
N MET A 74 0.63 -4.53 -8.65
CA MET A 74 1.01 -3.97 -7.35
C MET A 74 0.84 -2.44 -7.34
N SER A 75 1.34 -1.76 -8.38
CA SER A 75 1.23 -0.31 -8.53
C SER A 75 -0.23 0.15 -8.69
N ARG A 76 -1.05 -0.58 -9.46
CA ARG A 76 -2.49 -0.29 -9.61
C ARG A 76 -3.23 -0.43 -8.28
N SER A 77 -2.91 -1.46 -7.52
CA SER A 77 -3.50 -1.74 -6.20
C SER A 77 -3.10 -0.66 -5.20
N ALA A 78 -1.84 -0.24 -5.18
CA ALA A 78 -1.38 0.88 -4.36
C ALA A 78 -2.05 2.21 -4.73
N ARG A 79 -2.22 2.48 -6.02
CA ARG A 79 -2.97 3.64 -6.49
C ARG A 79 -4.40 3.63 -5.93
N SER A 80 -5.09 2.49 -5.97
CA SER A 80 -6.44 2.37 -5.37
C SER A 80 -6.45 2.62 -3.87
N VAL A 81 -5.40 2.21 -3.14
CA VAL A 81 -5.28 2.55 -1.71
C VAL A 81 -5.16 4.06 -1.51
N MET A 82 -4.30 4.73 -2.28
CA MET A 82 -4.16 6.18 -2.20
C MET A 82 -5.43 6.93 -2.60
N GLU A 83 -6.14 6.47 -3.63
CA GLU A 83 -7.37 7.12 -4.13
C GLU A 83 -8.56 6.98 -3.17
N GLU A 84 -8.65 5.85 -2.45
CA GLU A 84 -9.79 5.54 -1.57
C GLU A 84 -9.55 5.91 -0.11
N LEU A 85 -8.29 6.00 0.32
CA LEU A 85 -7.93 6.40 1.68
C LEU A 85 -7.46 7.85 1.73
N GLU A 86 -7.62 8.47 2.90
CA GLU A 86 -7.24 9.86 3.12
C GLU A 86 -5.82 9.98 3.69
N ASP A 87 -5.22 11.15 3.54
CA ASP A 87 -3.98 11.57 4.22
C ASP A 87 -2.69 10.80 3.86
N ILE A 88 -2.70 9.94 2.85
CA ILE A 88 -1.47 9.33 2.29
C ILE A 88 -0.77 10.33 1.36
N THR A 89 0.48 10.68 1.65
CA THR A 89 1.23 11.69 0.88
C THR A 89 2.11 11.09 -0.22
N ILE A 90 2.76 9.98 0.10
CA ILE A 90 3.63 9.22 -0.81
C ILE A 90 3.45 7.72 -0.55
N ALA A 91 3.56 6.94 -1.62
CA ALA A 91 3.70 5.50 -1.52
C ALA A 91 4.90 5.03 -2.37
N TYR A 92 5.59 3.99 -1.92
CA TYR A 92 6.74 3.42 -2.62
C TYR A 92 6.63 1.90 -2.65
N GLY A 93 6.82 1.29 -3.82
CA GLY A 93 6.74 -0.15 -4.01
C GLY A 93 7.91 -0.73 -4.77
N GLN A 94 8.33 -1.92 -4.38
CA GLN A 94 9.35 -2.72 -5.06
C GLN A 94 9.09 -4.21 -4.80
N SER A 95 9.29 -5.06 -5.83
CA SER A 95 8.98 -6.50 -5.73
C SER A 95 7.51 -6.73 -5.30
N ASP A 96 7.32 -7.45 -4.19
CA ASP A 96 6.08 -7.81 -3.52
C ASP A 96 5.79 -6.93 -2.28
N ASP A 97 6.49 -5.80 -2.13
CA ASP A 97 6.36 -4.86 -1.02
C ASP A 97 5.79 -3.50 -1.49
N PHE A 98 4.90 -2.92 -0.68
CA PHE A 98 4.40 -1.56 -0.87
C PHE A 98 4.26 -0.79 0.45
N ILE A 99 4.73 0.45 0.45
CA ILE A 99 4.79 1.34 1.59
C ILE A 99 3.84 2.50 1.37
N PHE A 100 3.06 2.86 2.38
CA PHE A 100 2.14 4.00 2.39
C PHE A 100 2.48 4.91 3.55
N VAL A 101 2.70 6.19 3.26
CA VAL A 101 3.09 7.19 4.26
C VAL A 101 1.92 8.13 4.51
N PHE A 102 1.36 8.07 5.72
CA PHE A 102 0.37 9.02 6.19
C PHE A 102 1.06 10.24 6.81
N LYS A 103 0.51 11.43 6.52
CA LYS A 103 1.01 12.70 7.04
C LYS A 103 1.04 12.72 8.58
N ARG A 104 2.02 13.41 9.17
CA ARG A 104 2.21 13.59 10.62
C ARG A 104 0.98 14.17 11.30
N THR A 105 0.30 15.09 10.63
CA THR A 105 -0.89 15.79 11.14
C THR A 105 -2.19 14.97 11.04
N THR A 106 -2.16 13.75 10.47
CA THR A 106 -3.41 12.98 10.29
C THR A 106 -4.13 12.74 11.61
N THR A 107 -5.45 12.90 11.59
CA THR A 107 -6.36 12.50 12.67
C THR A 107 -7.23 11.32 12.26
N TRP A 108 -6.99 10.73 11.09
CA TRP A 108 -7.79 9.67 10.52
C TRP A 108 -7.85 8.47 11.46
N PHE A 109 -9.06 7.95 11.69
CA PHE A 109 -9.35 6.92 12.70
C PHE A 109 -8.72 7.15 14.08
N LYS A 110 -8.56 8.41 14.52
CA LYS A 110 -7.87 8.76 15.78
C LYS A 110 -6.44 8.17 15.85
N ARG A 111 -5.80 8.00 14.68
CA ARG A 111 -4.45 7.44 14.51
C ARG A 111 -4.29 6.01 15.03
N ARG A 112 -5.37 5.23 15.14
CA ARG A 112 -5.29 3.83 15.59
C ARG A 112 -4.54 2.97 14.59
N ALA A 113 -3.41 2.40 15.00
CA ALA A 113 -2.53 1.62 14.14
C ALA A 113 -3.27 0.46 13.45
N SER A 114 -4.10 -0.27 14.20
CA SER A 114 -4.94 -1.35 13.69
C SER A 114 -5.84 -0.91 12.56
N LYS A 115 -6.50 0.25 12.68
CA LYS A 115 -7.39 0.78 11.63
C LYS A 115 -6.61 1.10 10.37
N LEU A 116 -5.52 1.86 10.49
CA LEU A 116 -4.67 2.23 9.36
C LEU A 116 -4.16 0.98 8.62
N MET A 117 -3.58 0.04 9.37
CA MET A 117 -3.07 -1.22 8.84
C MET A 117 -4.15 -2.05 8.15
N THR A 118 -5.29 -2.27 8.82
CA THR A 118 -6.34 -3.13 8.24
C THR A 118 -6.98 -2.52 7.01
N HIS A 119 -7.18 -1.18 6.97
CA HIS A 119 -7.78 -0.52 5.83
C HIS A 119 -6.85 -0.55 4.61
N VAL A 120 -5.55 -0.28 4.81
CA VAL A 120 -4.54 -0.39 3.75
C VAL A 120 -4.43 -1.82 3.25
N ALA A 121 -4.27 -2.80 4.15
CA ALA A 121 -4.14 -4.21 3.76
C ALA A 121 -5.39 -4.76 3.05
N SER A 122 -6.59 -4.44 3.56
CA SER A 122 -7.84 -4.91 2.94
C SER A 122 -8.07 -4.29 1.57
N GLN A 123 -7.81 -2.98 1.43
CA GLN A 123 -8.02 -2.27 0.17
C GLN A 123 -7.00 -2.68 -0.88
N PHE A 124 -5.75 -2.92 -0.48
CA PHE A 124 -4.72 -3.44 -1.36
C PHE A 124 -5.06 -4.86 -1.83
N SER A 125 -5.39 -5.76 -0.90
CA SER A 125 -5.70 -7.16 -1.20
C SER A 125 -6.92 -7.30 -2.11
N SER A 126 -7.99 -6.54 -1.85
CA SER A 126 -9.18 -6.54 -2.69
C SER A 126 -8.89 -6.00 -4.09
N SER A 127 -8.12 -4.91 -4.19
CA SER A 127 -7.70 -4.33 -5.47
C SER A 127 -6.82 -5.29 -6.27
N TYR A 128 -5.91 -6.01 -5.62
CA TYR A 128 -5.03 -6.97 -6.28
C TYR A 128 -5.82 -8.10 -6.97
N VAL A 129 -6.85 -8.62 -6.29
CA VAL A 129 -7.75 -9.63 -6.88
C VAL A 129 -8.64 -9.01 -7.97
N PHE A 130 -9.20 -7.83 -7.70
CA PHE A 130 -10.14 -7.16 -8.59
C PHE A 130 -9.51 -6.80 -9.94
N TYR A 131 -8.30 -6.24 -9.92
CA TYR A 131 -7.58 -5.80 -11.12
C TYR A 131 -6.72 -6.90 -11.75
N TRP A 132 -6.66 -8.12 -11.19
CA TRP A 132 -5.84 -9.21 -11.71
C TRP A 132 -6.02 -9.42 -13.23
N LYS A 133 -7.28 -9.48 -13.69
CA LYS A 133 -7.61 -9.72 -15.11
C LYS A 133 -7.07 -8.62 -16.03
N GLU A 134 -6.92 -7.38 -15.56
CA GLU A 134 -6.40 -6.28 -16.37
C GLU A 134 -4.91 -6.45 -16.71
N PHE A 135 -4.14 -7.13 -15.85
CA PHE A 135 -2.70 -7.31 -16.00
C PHE A 135 -2.31 -8.71 -16.47
N PHE A 136 -3.04 -9.74 -16.02
CA PHE A 136 -2.76 -11.15 -16.31
C PHE A 136 -3.64 -11.73 -17.42
N GLY A 137 -4.58 -10.95 -17.96
CA GLY A 137 -5.45 -11.35 -19.07
C GLY A 137 -6.25 -12.61 -18.71
N GLU A 138 -6.09 -13.66 -19.51
CA GLU A 138 -6.81 -14.92 -19.32
C GLU A 138 -6.12 -15.87 -18.32
N GLN A 139 -4.94 -15.53 -17.80
CA GLN A 139 -4.29 -16.34 -16.78
C GLN A 139 -5.11 -16.28 -15.47
N PRO A 140 -5.65 -17.40 -14.97
CA PRO A 140 -6.50 -17.40 -13.80
C PRO A 140 -5.68 -17.14 -12.52
N LEU A 141 -6.29 -16.41 -11.58
CA LEU A 141 -5.80 -16.34 -10.22
C LEU A 141 -6.13 -17.67 -9.52
N LEU A 142 -5.10 -18.46 -9.20
CA LEU A 142 -5.28 -19.81 -8.67
C LEU A 142 -5.81 -19.83 -7.24
N TYR A 143 -5.43 -18.83 -6.44
CA TYR A 143 -5.90 -18.64 -5.07
C TYR A 143 -5.77 -17.18 -4.64
N PRO A 144 -6.59 -16.68 -3.70
CA PRO A 144 -6.48 -15.31 -3.21
C PRO A 144 -5.16 -15.12 -2.45
N PRO A 145 -4.35 -14.10 -2.80
CA PRO A 145 -3.11 -13.80 -2.08
C PRO A 145 -3.42 -13.18 -0.71
N GLY A 146 -2.45 -13.27 0.19
CA GLY A 146 -2.46 -12.55 1.46
C GLY A 146 -1.29 -11.57 1.52
N PHE A 147 -1.45 -10.51 2.29
CA PHE A 147 -0.40 -9.52 2.54
C PHE A 147 -0.21 -9.36 4.06
N ASP A 148 1.03 -9.44 4.51
CA ASP A 148 1.41 -9.02 5.86
C ASP A 148 1.48 -7.50 5.91
N GLY A 149 1.15 -6.91 7.05
CA GLY A 149 1.12 -5.47 7.24
C GLY A 149 1.76 -5.09 8.56
N ARG A 150 2.55 -4.01 8.56
CA ARG A 150 3.09 -3.43 9.80
C ARG A 150 3.03 -1.91 9.78
N VAL A 151 2.94 -1.33 10.98
CA VAL A 151 2.93 0.12 11.20
C VAL A 151 4.23 0.54 11.88
N VAL A 152 4.89 1.57 11.33
CA VAL A 152 6.12 2.16 11.88
C VAL A 152 5.97 3.67 11.94
N LEU A 153 6.50 4.29 13.00
CA LEU A 153 6.42 5.74 13.21
C LEU A 153 7.78 6.39 12.98
N TYR A 154 7.79 7.50 12.23
CA TYR A 154 8.98 8.31 12.01
C TYR A 154 8.74 9.77 12.44
N PRO A 155 9.54 10.32 13.36
CA PRO A 155 9.25 11.63 13.95
C PRO A 155 9.65 12.81 13.06
N THR A 156 10.62 12.63 12.15
CA THR A 156 11.18 13.72 11.34
C THR A 156 11.15 13.40 9.85
N ASN A 157 11.23 14.45 9.03
CA ASN A 157 11.42 14.35 7.58
C ASN A 157 12.68 13.53 7.24
N HIS A 158 13.78 13.75 7.97
CA HIS A 158 15.02 13.00 7.79
C HIS A 158 14.83 11.49 7.99
N ASN A 159 14.19 11.07 9.09
CA ASN A 159 13.99 9.63 9.35
C ASN A 159 13.09 8.97 8.30
N LEU A 160 12.08 9.70 7.80
CA LEU A 160 11.23 9.20 6.72
C LEU A 160 12.03 9.06 5.41
N ARG A 161 12.84 10.06 5.05
CA ARG A 161 13.69 10.02 3.86
C ARG A 161 14.72 8.89 3.93
N ASP A 162 15.36 8.69 5.08
CA ASP A 162 16.27 7.55 5.30
C ASP A 162 15.56 6.21 5.10
N TYR A 163 14.35 6.08 5.63
CA TYR A 163 13.57 4.86 5.48
C TYR A 163 13.24 4.58 4.00
N LEU A 164 12.74 5.58 3.26
CA LEU A 164 12.44 5.40 1.83
C LEU A 164 13.71 5.13 1.01
N SER A 165 14.81 5.80 1.34
CA SER A 165 16.13 5.58 0.74
C SER A 165 16.63 4.16 0.98
N TRP A 166 16.47 3.65 2.21
CA TRP A 166 16.81 2.27 2.55
C TRP A 166 16.01 1.27 1.71
N ARG A 167 14.72 1.52 1.50
CA ARG A 167 13.87 0.65 0.66
C ARG A 167 14.23 0.71 -0.82
N GLN A 168 14.64 1.87 -1.33
CA GLN A 168 15.12 1.98 -2.72
C GLN A 168 16.52 1.38 -2.91
N ALA A 169 17.42 1.48 -1.92
CA ALA A 169 18.70 0.79 -1.95
C ALA A 169 18.52 -0.74 -1.95
N ASP A 170 17.59 -1.26 -1.14
CA ASP A 170 17.21 -2.67 -1.13
C ASP A 170 16.68 -3.13 -2.50
N CYS A 171 15.83 -2.33 -3.16
CA CYS A 171 15.38 -2.58 -4.53
C CYS A 171 16.56 -2.73 -5.51
N HIS A 172 17.52 -1.79 -5.46
CA HIS A 172 18.68 -1.82 -6.35
C HIS A 172 19.56 -3.07 -6.13
N ILE A 173 19.87 -3.39 -4.87
CA ILE A 173 20.69 -4.55 -4.50
C ILE A 173 20.02 -5.85 -4.96
N ASN A 174 18.74 -6.01 -4.64
CA ASN A 174 18.00 -7.22 -5.00
C ASN A 174 17.81 -7.35 -6.50
N ASN A 175 17.50 -6.26 -7.21
CA ASN A 175 17.32 -6.31 -8.66
C ASN A 175 18.62 -6.65 -9.38
N LEU A 176 19.76 -6.05 -8.99
CA LEU A 176 21.06 -6.38 -9.57
C LEU A 176 21.41 -7.86 -9.35
N TYR A 177 21.24 -8.35 -8.12
CA TYR A 177 21.47 -9.76 -7.80
C TYR A 177 20.56 -10.69 -8.62
N ASN A 178 19.25 -10.43 -8.63
CA ASN A 178 18.29 -11.26 -9.35
C ASN A 178 18.53 -11.25 -10.87
N THR A 179 18.91 -10.09 -11.42
CA THR A 179 19.19 -9.96 -12.87
C THR A 179 20.36 -10.84 -13.27
N VAL A 180 21.49 -10.76 -12.57
CA VAL A 180 22.64 -11.62 -12.88
C VAL A 180 22.35 -13.09 -12.58
N PHE A 181 21.66 -13.37 -11.47
CA PHE A 181 21.28 -14.74 -11.07
C PHE A 181 20.43 -15.44 -12.14
N TRP A 182 19.35 -14.81 -12.59
CA TRP A 182 18.48 -15.40 -13.59
C TRP A 182 19.10 -15.39 -14.99
N THR A 183 19.98 -14.43 -15.30
CA THR A 183 20.76 -14.45 -16.55
C THR A 183 21.70 -15.66 -16.61
N LEU A 184 22.42 -15.94 -15.52
CA LEU A 184 23.30 -17.11 -15.41
C LEU A 184 22.52 -18.42 -15.61
N ILE A 185 21.29 -18.51 -15.12
CA ILE A 185 20.44 -19.69 -15.29
C ILE A 185 19.89 -19.78 -16.72
N GLN A 186 19.21 -18.73 -17.18
CA GLN A 186 18.45 -18.78 -18.43
C GLN A 186 19.33 -18.69 -19.68
N LYS A 187 20.40 -17.88 -19.64
CA LYS A 187 21.34 -17.71 -20.75
C LYS A 187 22.63 -18.49 -20.55
N GLY A 188 23.12 -18.56 -19.32
CA GLY A 188 24.35 -19.30 -18.98
C GLY A 188 24.16 -20.81 -18.81
N GLY A 189 22.92 -21.28 -18.65
CA GLY A 189 22.61 -22.71 -18.48
C GLY A 189 23.01 -23.29 -17.11
N LEU A 190 23.28 -22.44 -16.12
CA LEU A 190 23.61 -22.87 -14.76
C LEU A 190 22.36 -23.36 -14.01
N THR A 191 22.54 -24.27 -13.07
CA THR A 191 21.51 -24.57 -12.07
C THR A 191 21.41 -23.44 -11.04
N THR A 192 20.32 -23.41 -10.26
CA THR A 192 20.14 -22.43 -9.18
C THR A 192 21.29 -22.46 -8.18
N THR A 193 21.72 -23.65 -7.75
CA THR A 193 22.85 -23.81 -6.82
C THR A 193 24.17 -23.31 -7.41
N GLN A 194 24.43 -23.61 -8.69
CA GLN A 194 25.64 -23.13 -9.37
C GLN A 194 25.67 -21.61 -9.49
N ALA A 195 24.53 -21.00 -9.81
CA ALA A 195 24.41 -19.55 -9.91
C ALA A 195 24.57 -18.87 -8.53
N GLU A 196 24.00 -19.45 -7.45
CA GLU A 196 24.20 -18.96 -6.08
C GLU A 196 25.68 -19.02 -5.68
N ASP A 197 26.34 -20.17 -5.89
CA ASP A 197 27.75 -20.35 -5.57
C ASP A 197 28.64 -19.40 -6.37
N ARG A 198 28.33 -19.16 -7.65
CA ARG A 198 29.06 -18.23 -8.51
C ARG A 198 28.97 -16.78 -8.04
N LEU A 199 27.83 -16.38 -7.47
CA LEU A 199 27.58 -15.02 -7.00
C LEU A 199 28.00 -14.80 -5.55
N LYS A 200 28.31 -15.87 -4.81
CA LYS A 200 28.71 -15.80 -3.41
C LYS A 200 29.98 -14.97 -3.23
N GLY A 201 29.92 -13.97 -2.36
CA GLY A 201 31.05 -13.08 -2.05
C GLY A 201 31.35 -12.01 -3.12
N THR A 202 30.60 -11.98 -4.22
CA THR A 202 30.77 -10.96 -5.27
C THR A 202 30.26 -9.58 -4.81
N LEU A 203 30.94 -8.53 -5.25
CA LEU A 203 30.51 -7.14 -5.08
C LEU A 203 29.54 -6.71 -6.19
N ALA A 204 29.03 -5.47 -6.12
CA ALA A 204 28.16 -4.93 -7.16
C ALA A 204 28.88 -4.74 -8.50
N SER A 205 30.16 -4.34 -8.48
CA SER A 205 31.00 -4.22 -9.69
C SER A 205 31.09 -5.56 -10.42
N ASP A 206 31.35 -6.64 -9.70
CA ASP A 206 31.56 -7.97 -10.28
C ASP A 206 30.27 -8.48 -10.95
N LYS A 207 29.10 -8.21 -10.35
CA LYS A 207 27.80 -8.57 -10.94
C LYS A 207 27.53 -7.80 -12.24
N ASN A 208 27.89 -6.53 -12.29
CA ASN A 208 27.82 -5.73 -13.52
C ASN A 208 28.80 -6.25 -14.58
N GLU A 209 30.02 -6.61 -14.18
CA GLU A 209 31.03 -7.16 -15.08
C GLU A 209 30.62 -8.52 -15.67
N ILE A 210 30.00 -9.40 -14.87
CA ILE A 210 29.43 -10.67 -15.36
C ILE A 210 28.34 -10.40 -16.39
N LEU A 211 27.37 -9.52 -16.08
CA LEU A 211 26.29 -9.17 -17.01
C LEU A 211 26.83 -8.61 -18.34
N PHE A 212 27.81 -7.73 -18.28
CA PHE A 212 28.35 -7.07 -19.46
C PHE A 212 29.26 -8.00 -20.27
N SER A 213 30.25 -8.62 -19.64
CA SER A 213 31.30 -9.37 -20.35
C SER A 213 30.83 -10.73 -20.85
N GLU A 214 29.97 -11.42 -20.08
CA GLU A 214 29.52 -12.78 -20.43
C GLU A 214 28.21 -12.76 -21.25
N PHE A 215 27.38 -11.72 -21.11
CA PHE A 215 26.03 -11.69 -21.69
C PHE A 215 25.71 -10.45 -22.52
N ASP A 216 26.63 -9.48 -22.65
CA ASP A 216 26.42 -8.20 -23.34
C ASP A 216 25.20 -7.42 -22.81
N ILE A 217 24.97 -7.50 -21.48
CA ILE A 217 23.88 -6.80 -20.79
C ILE A 217 24.47 -5.64 -19.98
N ASN A 218 24.10 -4.42 -20.36
CA ASN A 218 24.36 -3.24 -19.54
C ASN A 218 23.21 -3.02 -18.56
N TYR A 219 23.44 -3.29 -17.28
CA TYR A 219 22.43 -3.13 -16.22
C TYR A 219 21.83 -1.72 -16.17
N ASN A 220 22.58 -0.68 -16.53
CA ASN A 220 22.05 0.69 -16.53
C ASN A 220 20.97 0.94 -17.58
N ASN A 221 20.86 0.06 -18.58
CA ASN A 221 19.82 0.10 -19.59
C ASN A 221 18.57 -0.70 -19.20
N GLU A 222 18.61 -1.45 -18.09
CA GLU A 222 17.42 -2.12 -17.55
C GLU A 222 16.33 -1.10 -17.18
N SER A 223 15.08 -1.55 -17.21
CA SER A 223 13.91 -0.73 -16.93
C SER A 223 14.05 0.02 -15.61
N ALA A 224 13.72 1.31 -15.63
CA ALA A 224 13.78 2.14 -14.42
C ALA A 224 12.85 1.61 -13.32
N VAL A 225 11.70 1.03 -13.71
CA VAL A 225 10.76 0.37 -12.78
C VAL A 225 11.45 -0.75 -12.00
N HIS A 226 12.30 -1.54 -12.67
CA HIS A 226 13.01 -2.66 -12.03
C HIS A 226 14.16 -2.18 -11.15
N ARG A 227 14.87 -1.14 -11.59
CA ARG A 227 16.06 -0.62 -10.88
C ARG A 227 15.75 0.30 -9.71
N LYS A 228 14.62 1.02 -9.77
CA LYS A 228 14.27 2.08 -8.82
C LYS A 228 12.97 1.82 -8.08
N GLY A 229 12.14 0.87 -8.53
CA GLY A 229 10.80 0.65 -8.01
C GLY A 229 9.81 1.72 -8.51
N THR A 230 8.64 1.76 -7.89
CA THR A 230 7.56 2.69 -8.23
C THR A 230 7.28 3.62 -7.06
N THR A 231 7.44 4.93 -7.27
CA THR A 231 7.01 5.97 -6.34
C THR A 231 5.67 6.54 -6.82
N LEU A 232 4.70 6.64 -5.92
CA LEU A 232 3.39 7.23 -6.18
C LEU A 232 3.23 8.50 -5.35
N ILE A 233 2.90 9.61 -6.01
CA ILE A 233 2.62 10.90 -5.36
C ILE A 233 1.39 11.56 -5.99
N TRP A 234 0.83 12.52 -5.28
CA TRP A 234 -0.31 13.30 -5.74
C TRP A 234 0.12 14.51 -6.56
N GLU A 235 -0.29 14.56 -7.82
CA GLU A 235 -0.03 15.67 -8.74
C GLU A 235 -1.30 16.45 -9.06
N LYS A 236 -1.16 17.78 -9.16
CA LYS A 236 -2.27 18.66 -9.59
C LYS A 236 -2.31 18.65 -11.13
N ARG A 237 -3.35 18.07 -11.70
CA ARG A 237 -3.60 18.11 -13.15
C ARG A 237 -4.84 18.95 -13.48
N ASN A 238 -4.69 19.80 -14.49
CA ASN A 238 -5.80 20.56 -15.06
C ASN A 238 -6.46 19.72 -16.15
N GLU A 239 -7.72 19.35 -15.94
CA GLU A 239 -8.53 18.65 -16.93
C GLU A 239 -9.54 19.61 -17.54
N THR A 240 -9.52 19.76 -18.86
CA THR A 240 -10.55 20.50 -19.59
C THR A 240 -11.65 19.54 -20.02
N VAL A 241 -12.83 19.71 -19.44
CA VAL A 241 -14.01 18.90 -19.77
C VAL A 241 -15.04 19.77 -20.46
N SER A 242 -15.56 19.32 -21.61
CA SER A 242 -16.68 19.98 -22.28
C SER A 242 -17.95 19.76 -21.48
N LYS A 243 -18.49 20.82 -20.86
CA LYS A 243 -19.78 20.78 -20.20
C LYS A 243 -20.86 21.33 -21.12
N ARG A 244 -21.99 20.62 -21.19
CA ARG A 244 -23.21 21.16 -21.76
C ARG A 244 -23.86 22.08 -20.75
N ILE A 245 -24.01 23.35 -21.11
CA ILE A 245 -24.71 24.34 -20.30
C ILE A 245 -25.94 24.77 -21.08
N LYS A 246 -27.10 24.67 -20.45
CA LYS A 246 -28.37 25.18 -20.99
C LYS A 246 -28.81 26.35 -20.12
N ARG A 247 -28.77 27.57 -20.68
CA ARG A 247 -29.33 28.77 -20.04
C ARG A 247 -30.83 28.87 -20.35
N PRO A 248 -31.64 29.51 -19.50
CA PRO A 248 -33.05 29.75 -19.82
C PRO A 248 -33.13 30.55 -21.13
N ASN A 249 -33.90 30.04 -22.11
CA ASN A 249 -34.09 30.61 -23.46
C ASN A 249 -32.89 30.57 -24.44
N GLU A 250 -31.86 29.76 -24.20
CA GLU A 250 -30.76 29.55 -25.17
C GLU A 250 -30.58 28.07 -25.54
N GLU A 251 -30.05 27.82 -26.75
CA GLU A 251 -29.69 26.47 -27.21
C GLU A 251 -28.51 25.90 -26.39
N GLU A 252 -28.42 24.57 -26.32
CA GLU A 252 -27.36 23.89 -25.58
C GLU A 252 -25.97 24.22 -26.16
N GLN A 253 -25.15 24.93 -25.39
CA GLN A 253 -23.76 25.18 -25.75
C GLN A 253 -22.81 24.24 -25.01
N GLN A 254 -21.82 23.73 -25.73
CA GLN A 254 -20.67 23.04 -25.15
C GLN A 254 -19.60 24.07 -24.78
N VAL A 255 -19.36 24.25 -23.49
CA VAL A 255 -18.35 25.16 -22.97
C VAL A 255 -17.20 24.35 -22.38
N PRO A 256 -15.93 24.61 -22.78
CA PRO A 256 -14.78 23.99 -22.15
C PRO A 256 -14.64 24.52 -20.72
N VAL A 257 -14.64 23.61 -19.73
CA VAL A 257 -14.44 23.95 -18.32
C VAL A 257 -13.18 23.24 -17.83
N THR A 258 -12.15 24.02 -17.49
CA THR A 258 -10.94 23.51 -16.87
C THR A 258 -11.14 23.34 -15.37
N ARG A 259 -10.88 22.14 -14.86
CA ARG A 259 -10.93 21.81 -13.43
C ARG A 259 -9.59 21.25 -12.99
N SER A 260 -9.03 21.81 -11.92
CA SER A 260 -7.86 21.23 -11.29
C SER A 260 -8.28 20.06 -10.39
N ARG A 261 -7.65 18.90 -10.57
CA ARG A 261 -7.86 17.70 -9.76
C ARG A 261 -6.51 17.13 -9.34
N ARG A 262 -6.44 16.60 -8.11
CA ARG A 262 -5.29 15.82 -7.69
C ARG A 262 -5.44 14.39 -8.20
N LYS A 263 -4.39 13.84 -8.80
CA LYS A 263 -4.32 12.45 -9.25
C LYS A 263 -3.04 11.80 -8.76
N VAL A 264 -3.08 10.49 -8.56
CA VAL A 264 -1.91 9.71 -8.15
C VAL A 264 -1.10 9.35 -9.39
N GLU A 265 0.07 9.95 -9.55
CA GLU A 265 0.99 9.71 -10.65
C GLU A 265 2.16 8.83 -10.20
N ALA A 266 2.72 8.06 -11.14
CA ALA A 266 3.80 7.11 -10.89
C ALA A 266 5.13 7.65 -11.44
N TYR A 267 6.17 7.51 -10.63
CA TYR A 267 7.53 7.93 -10.92
C TYR A 267 8.49 6.75 -10.71
N TYR A 268 9.49 6.65 -11.59
CA TYR A 268 10.50 5.58 -11.60
C TYR A 268 11.90 6.18 -11.51
N CYS A 269 12.09 7.07 -10.54
CA CYS A 269 13.29 7.88 -10.37
C CYS A 269 13.98 7.62 -9.03
N ASP A 270 15.15 8.23 -8.86
CA ASP A 270 15.87 8.19 -7.59
C ASP A 270 15.18 9.07 -6.55
N ILE A 271 14.84 8.49 -5.39
CA ILE A 271 14.28 9.21 -4.23
C ILE A 271 15.28 9.26 -3.06
N ILE A 272 16.51 8.78 -3.28
CA ILE A 272 17.60 8.84 -2.30
C ILE A 272 18.20 10.25 -2.29
N GLY A 273 18.56 10.76 -3.48
CA GLY A 273 19.08 12.11 -3.65
C GLY A 273 18.05 13.21 -3.41
N ASP A 274 18.52 14.45 -3.28
CA ASP A 274 17.67 15.61 -2.98
C ASP A 274 16.76 16.02 -4.16
N GLN A 275 17.15 15.73 -5.40
CA GLN A 275 16.45 16.20 -6.60
C GLN A 275 14.94 15.90 -6.58
N PHE A 276 14.53 14.68 -6.23
CA PHE A 276 13.11 14.32 -6.16
C PHE A 276 12.35 15.15 -5.13
N TRP A 277 12.96 15.41 -3.97
CA TRP A 277 12.34 16.14 -2.88
C TRP A 277 12.27 17.65 -3.17
N GLU A 278 13.24 18.18 -3.92
CA GLU A 278 13.24 19.56 -4.42
C GLU A 278 12.21 19.77 -5.53
N GLU A 279 12.03 18.79 -6.41
CA GLU A 279 11.00 18.82 -7.48
C GLU A 279 9.57 18.65 -6.92
N HIS A 280 9.43 17.96 -5.79
CA HIS A 280 8.14 17.65 -5.16
C HIS A 280 8.09 18.09 -3.67
N PRO A 281 8.21 19.40 -3.37
CA PRO A 281 8.30 19.89 -1.99
C PRO A 281 7.02 19.62 -1.17
N ASP A 282 5.87 19.50 -1.84
CA ASP A 282 4.56 19.25 -1.22
C ASP A 282 4.40 17.82 -0.62
N VAL A 283 5.37 16.92 -0.84
CA VAL A 283 5.30 15.52 -0.36
C VAL A 283 5.59 15.42 1.13
N LEU A 284 6.55 16.21 1.63
CA LEU A 284 6.90 16.30 3.04
C LEU A 284 6.12 17.45 3.68
N GLU A 285 5.84 17.34 4.97
CA GLU A 285 5.21 18.44 5.70
C GLU A 285 6.32 19.37 6.19
N ASP A 286 6.03 20.67 6.26
CA ASP A 286 6.93 21.64 6.87
C ASP A 286 7.26 21.23 8.31
N ASP A 287 8.53 21.39 8.72
CA ASP A 287 9.00 21.07 10.08
C ASP A 287 8.60 22.11 11.13
N THR A 288 7.78 23.11 10.75
CA THR A 288 7.29 24.20 11.61
C THR A 288 6.22 23.76 12.60
#